data_AF-A0A543ABV2-F1
#
_entry.id   AF-A0A543ABV2-F1
#
_cell.length_a   1.000
_cell.length_b   1.000
_cell.length_c   1.000
_cell.angle_alpha   90.00
_cell.angle_beta   90.00
_cell.angle_gamma   90.00
#
_symmetry.space_group_name_H-M   'P 1'
#
loop_
_entity.id
_entity.type
_entity.pdbx_description
1 polymer ?
#
loop_
_entity_poly.entity_id
_entity_poly.type
_entity_poly.pdbx_seq_one_letter_code
_entity_poly.pdbx_strand_id
1 'polypeptide(L)'
;MTARRKDLDAWAEILEVDNDTDAMAALSNYYSRLLTVAGELNWFQKRFETTTVVGGDDILVSLNDAATDTLNAADGLRMLRRSFERHERGVA
;
A
#
# COMPACT_ATOMS: atom_id res chain seq x y z
N MET A 1 23.63 17.66 15.76
CA MET A 1 22.66 16.77 15.08
C MET A 1 22.60 17.20 13.62
N THR A 2 22.92 16.32 12.69
CA THR A 2 22.90 16.61 11.24
C THR A 2 21.46 16.60 10.71
N ALA A 3 21.16 17.39 9.68
CA ALA A 3 19.81 17.54 9.11
C ALA A 3 19.18 16.18 8.71
N ARG A 4 19.97 15.29 8.09
CA ARG A 4 19.56 13.90 7.77
C ARG A 4 18.97 13.14 8.96
N ARG A 5 19.54 13.30 10.16
CA ARG A 5 19.07 12.57 11.34
C ARG A 5 17.70 13.08 11.81
N LYS A 6 17.42 14.38 11.67
CA LYS A 6 16.12 14.98 11.99
C LYS A 6 15.01 14.57 11.04
N ASP A 7 15.33 14.49 9.75
CA ASP A 7 14.33 14.11 8.73
C ASP A 7 13.90 12.65 8.91
N LEU A 8 14.85 11.77 9.25
CA LEU A 8 14.60 10.38 9.61
C LEU A 8 13.73 10.24 10.88
N ASP A 9 14.07 10.97 11.95
CA ASP A 9 13.28 11.00 13.19
C ASP A 9 11.81 11.45 12.94
N ALA A 10 11.58 12.36 11.99
CA ALA A 10 10.23 12.83 11.63
C ALA A 10 9.38 11.74 10.95
N TRP A 11 9.98 10.82 10.20
CA TRP A 11 9.24 9.70 9.58
C TRP A 11 8.84 8.65 10.61
N ALA A 12 9.74 8.35 11.55
CA ALA A 12 9.44 7.48 12.67
C ALA A 12 8.27 8.04 13.51
N GLU A 13 8.25 9.36 13.72
CA GLU A 13 7.14 10.06 14.38
C GLU A 13 5.82 9.96 13.61
N ILE A 14 5.82 10.25 12.30
CA ILE A 14 4.61 10.19 11.45
C ILE A 14 3.99 8.78 11.42
N LEU A 15 4.83 7.74 11.45
CA LEU A 15 4.41 6.35 11.39
C LEU A 15 4.23 5.72 12.77
N GLU A 16 4.44 6.48 13.85
CA GLU A 16 4.34 6.03 15.24
C GLU A 16 5.21 4.80 15.55
N VAL A 17 6.47 4.81 15.09
CA VAL A 17 7.46 3.73 15.28
C VAL A 17 8.74 4.26 15.91
N ASP A 18 9.56 3.35 16.45
CA ASP A 18 10.73 3.72 17.25
C ASP A 18 11.94 4.17 16.41
N ASN A 19 12.03 3.75 15.14
CA ASN A 19 13.13 4.07 14.25
C ASN A 19 12.79 3.85 12.77
N ASP A 20 13.71 4.29 11.92
CA ASP A 20 13.71 4.16 10.46
C ASP A 20 13.54 2.73 9.91
N THR A 21 14.15 1.75 10.57
CA THR A 21 14.03 0.34 10.16
C THR A 21 12.61 -0.15 10.39
N ASP A 22 12.00 0.23 11.51
CA ASP A 22 10.61 -0.10 11.83
C ASP A 22 9.64 0.65 10.91
N ALA A 23 9.95 1.88 10.51
CA ALA A 23 9.19 2.62 9.51
C ALA A 23 9.18 1.91 8.15
N MET A 24 10.34 1.44 7.69
CA MET A 24 10.48 0.68 6.45
C MET A 24 9.79 -0.69 6.51
N ALA A 25 9.83 -1.35 7.67
CA ALA A 25 9.12 -2.60 7.91
C ALA A 25 7.60 -2.35 7.89
N ALA A 26 7.11 -1.29 8.53
CA ALA A 26 5.69 -0.92 8.54
C ALA A 26 5.18 -0.64 7.12
N LEU A 27 5.89 0.19 6.34
CA LEU A 27 5.54 0.48 4.94
C LEU A 27 5.51 -0.78 4.07
N SER A 28 6.50 -1.67 4.24
CA SER A 28 6.54 -2.95 3.53
C SER A 28 5.37 -3.85 3.91
N ASN A 29 5.02 -3.91 5.20
CA ASN A 29 3.88 -4.68 5.69
C ASN A 29 2.56 -4.16 5.15
N TYR A 30 2.35 -2.84 5.15
CA TYR A 30 1.15 -2.23 4.58
C TYR A 30 1.04 -2.48 3.08
N TYR A 31 2.14 -2.35 2.34
CA TYR A 31 2.19 -2.67 0.91
C TYR A 31 1.80 -4.13 0.63
N SER A 32 2.41 -5.08 1.34
CA SER A 32 2.09 -6.50 1.18
C SER A 32 0.64 -6.81 1.51
N ARG A 33 0.08 -6.20 2.57
CA ARG A 33 -1.34 -6.37 2.93
C ARG A 33 -2.28 -5.87 1.83
N LEU A 34 -1.99 -4.71 1.24
CA LEU A 34 -2.82 -4.19 0.13
C LEU A 34 -2.74 -5.08 -1.11
N LEU A 35 -1.57 -5.65 -1.44
CA LEU A 35 -1.46 -6.62 -2.53
C LEU A 35 -2.29 -7.89 -2.25
N THR A 36 -2.29 -8.38 -1.01
CA THR A 36 -3.15 -9.50 -0.62
C THR A 36 -4.63 -9.17 -0.81
N VAL A 37 -5.09 -8.00 -0.31
CA VAL A 37 -6.48 -7.55 -0.46
C VAL A 37 -6.86 -7.39 -1.93
N ALA A 38 -6.00 -6.81 -2.77
CA ALA A 38 -6.25 -6.69 -4.21
C ALA A 38 -6.38 -8.07 -4.89
N GLY A 39 -5.56 -9.05 -4.47
CA GLY A 39 -5.66 -10.43 -4.92
C GLY A 39 -6.96 -11.10 -4.50
N GLU A 40 -7.41 -10.89 -3.27
CA GLU A 40 -8.69 -11.39 -2.76
C GLU A 40 -9.87 -10.78 -3.53
N LEU A 41 -9.88 -9.47 -3.78
CA LEU A 41 -10.91 -8.79 -4.56
C LEU A 41 -11.01 -9.34 -5.99
N ASN A 42 -9.87 -9.55 -6.66
CA ASN A 42 -9.82 -10.17 -7.98
C ASN A 42 -10.31 -11.63 -7.94
N TRP A 43 -9.99 -12.39 -6.89
CA TRP A 43 -10.51 -13.74 -6.69
C TRP A 43 -12.03 -13.73 -6.52
N PHE A 44 -12.57 -12.82 -5.71
CA PHE A 44 -14.02 -12.64 -5.53
C PHE A 44 -14.71 -12.29 -6.84
N GLN A 45 -14.15 -11.36 -7.61
CA GLN A 45 -14.67 -10.99 -8.92
C GLN A 45 -14.77 -12.20 -9.85
N LYS A 46 -13.67 -12.93 -10.04
CA LYS A 46 -13.65 -14.16 -10.86
C LYS A 46 -14.64 -15.20 -10.37
N ARG A 47 -14.77 -15.34 -9.04
CA ARG A 47 -15.74 -16.27 -8.47
C ARG A 47 -17.17 -15.83 -8.76
N PHE A 48 -17.46 -14.54 -8.66
CA PHE A 48 -18.77 -13.97 -8.95
C PHE A 48 -19.16 -14.12 -10.43
N GLU A 49 -18.21 -13.88 -11.35
CA GLU A 49 -18.39 -14.07 -12.81
C GLU A 49 -18.81 -15.52 -13.18
N THR A 50 -18.45 -16.51 -12.34
CA THR A 50 -18.86 -17.91 -12.55
C THR A 50 -20.23 -18.25 -11.95
N THR A 51 -20.92 -17.30 -11.33
CA THR A 51 -22.25 -17.50 -10.75
C THR A 51 -23.34 -17.22 -11.79
N THR A 52 -24.54 -17.77 -11.56
CA THR A 52 -25.72 -17.52 -12.42
C THR A 52 -26.53 -16.32 -11.95
N VAL A 53 -25.92 -15.39 -11.20
CA VAL A 53 -26.62 -14.22 -10.65
C VAL A 53 -26.94 -13.26 -11.79
N VAL A 54 -28.23 -12.95 -11.95
CA VAL A 54 -28.73 -11.98 -12.93
C VAL A 54 -28.71 -10.59 -12.30
N GLY A 55 -28.19 -9.59 -13.02
CA GLY A 55 -28.11 -8.20 -12.53
C GLY A 55 -26.94 -7.91 -11.58
N GLY A 56 -25.86 -8.69 -11.67
CA GLY A 56 -24.67 -8.54 -10.83
C GLY A 56 -23.66 -7.48 -11.31
N ASP A 57 -24.00 -6.69 -12.32
CA ASP A 57 -23.06 -5.74 -12.95
C ASP A 57 -22.56 -4.68 -11.96
N ASP A 58 -23.43 -4.16 -11.10
CA ASP A 58 -23.05 -3.18 -10.06
C ASP A 58 -22.04 -3.76 -9.04
N ILE A 59 -22.15 -5.07 -8.75
CA ILE A 59 -21.23 -5.76 -7.85
C ILE A 59 -19.86 -5.91 -8.53
N LEU A 60 -19.85 -6.29 -9.82
CA LEU A 60 -18.61 -6.41 -10.60
C LEU A 60 -17.89 -5.06 -10.74
N VAL A 61 -18.64 -3.98 -10.99
CA VAL A 61 -18.10 -2.61 -11.00
C VAL A 61 -17.51 -2.26 -9.63
N SER A 62 -18.26 -2.48 -8.54
CA SER A 62 -17.79 -2.19 -7.19
C SER A 62 -16.53 -2.97 -6.80
N LEU A 63 -16.43 -4.25 -7.19
CA LEU A 63 -15.25 -5.08 -6.96
C LEU A 63 -14.05 -4.58 -7.76
N ASN A 64 -14.25 -4.20 -9.01
CA ASN A 64 -13.19 -3.65 -9.86
C ASN A 64 -12.68 -2.30 -9.34
N ASP A 65 -13.57 -1.42 -8.91
CA ASP A 65 -13.21 -0.12 -8.32
C ASP A 65 -12.42 -0.32 -7.03
N ALA A 66 -12.89 -1.20 -6.13
CA ALA A 66 -12.18 -1.53 -4.90
C ALA A 66 -10.78 -2.12 -5.17
N ALA A 67 -10.64 -3.00 -6.17
CA ALA A 67 -9.34 -3.56 -6.54
C ALA A 67 -8.40 -2.48 -7.08
N THR A 68 -8.92 -1.57 -7.90
CA THR A 68 -8.17 -0.43 -8.46
C THR A 68 -7.68 0.51 -7.37
N ASP A 69 -8.56 0.90 -6.45
CA ASP A 69 -8.22 1.78 -5.33
C ASP A 69 -7.18 1.14 -4.39
N THR A 70 -7.31 -0.17 -4.14
CA THR A 70 -6.34 -0.92 -3.34
C THR A 70 -4.97 -0.94 -4.00
N LEU A 71 -4.89 -1.14 -5.32
CA LEU A 71 -3.64 -1.11 -6.07
C LEU A 71 -3.02 0.29 -6.11
N ASN A 72 -3.83 1.34 -6.27
CA ASN A 72 -3.38 2.72 -6.21
C ASN A 72 -2.79 3.06 -4.83
N ALA A 73 -3.44 2.62 -3.76
CA ALA A 73 -2.93 2.77 -2.39
C ALA A 73 -1.60 2.01 -2.21
N ALA A 74 -1.49 0.79 -2.74
CA ALA A 74 -0.25 0.02 -2.71
C ALA A 74 0.88 0.74 -3.46
N ASP A 75 0.58 1.34 -4.63
CA ASP A 75 1.58 2.11 -5.37
C ASP A 75 2.04 3.36 -4.61
N GLY A 76 1.10 4.06 -3.95
CA GLY A 76 1.41 5.17 -3.05
C GLY A 76 2.40 4.79 -1.95
N LEU A 77 2.17 3.65 -1.27
CA LEU A 77 3.11 3.13 -0.26
C LEU A 77 4.47 2.76 -0.85
N ARG A 78 4.49 2.16 -2.05
CA ARG A 78 5.74 1.85 -2.78
C ARG A 78 6.52 3.12 -3.10
N MET A 79 5.85 4.20 -3.50
CA MET A 79 6.46 5.50 -3.77
C MET A 79 7.03 6.14 -2.50
N LEU A 80 6.27 6.10 -1.39
CA LEU A 80 6.73 6.57 -0.08
C LEU A 80 8.00 5.82 0.36
N ARG A 81 7.99 4.48 0.26
CA ARG A 81 9.15 3.64 0.57
C ARG A 81 10.38 4.01 -0.26
N ARG A 82 10.22 4.21 -1.57
CA ARG A 82 11.32 4.65 -2.45
C ARG A 82 11.85 6.04 -2.08
N SER A 83 10.97 6.94 -1.65
CA SER A 83 11.38 8.26 -1.18
C SER A 83 12.26 8.15 0.06
N PHE A 84 11.88 7.28 0.99
CA PHE A 84 12.66 6.97 2.17
C PHE A 84 14.04 6.37 1.83
N GLU A 85 14.08 5.33 0.98
CA GLU A 85 15.33 4.70 0.53
C GLU A 85 16.30 5.70 -0.14
N ARG A 86 15.78 6.67 -0.90
CA ARG A 86 16.59 7.75 -1.50
C ARG A 86 17.15 8.69 -0.45
N HIS A 87 16.33 9.07 0.53
CA HIS A 87 16.72 9.94 1.63
C HIS A 87 17.85 9.32 2.48
N GLU A 88 17.73 8.04 2.84
CA GLU A 88 18.78 7.30 3.55
C GLU A 88 20.11 7.29 2.78
N ARG A 89 20.05 7.09 1.46
CA ARG A 89 21.24 7.09 0.57
C ARG A 89 21.83 8.49 0.35
N GLY A 90 21.17 9.56 0.77
CA GLY A 90 21.61 10.95 0.52
C GLY A 90 21.45 11.40 -0.92
N VAL A 91 20.59 10.72 -1.67
CA VAL A 91 20.21 11.11 -3.02
C VAL A 91 18.90 11.88 -2.87
N ALA A 92 19.01 13.12 -2.39
CA ALA A 92 17.92 14.10 -2.37
C ALA A 92 18.12 15.08 -3.52
#